data_AF-A0A7Y0KD20-F1
#
_entry.id   AF-A0A7Y0KD20-F1
#
_cell.length_a   1.000
_cell.length_b   1.000
_cell.length_c   1.000
_cell.angle_alpha   90.00
_cell.angle_beta   90.00
_cell.angle_gamma   90.00
#
_symmetry.space_group_name_H-M   'P 1'
#
loop_
_entity.id
_entity.type
_entity.pdbx_description
1 polymer ?
#
loop_
_entity_poly.entity_id
_entity_poly.type
_entity_poly.pdbx_seq_one_letter_code
_entity_poly.pdbx_strand_id
1 'polypeptide(L)'
;MTILTEQEATSLMHSCGIKCSKEKVRQWLDEGILKGSKEATGQYFVGEDDVYNFLEYYRWEGTAFEKGINEKEQIERLLKENIELKDELGKLNREIYELECRLRINPF
;
A
#
# COMPACT_ATOMS: atom_id res chain seq x y z
N MET A 1 -14.44 -14.26 -16.91
CA MET A 1 -13.53 -13.09 -17.01
C MET A 1 -14.39 -11.87 -17.23
N THR A 2 -14.56 -11.07 -16.18
CA THR A 2 -15.23 -9.77 -16.28
C THR A 2 -14.21 -8.77 -16.82
N ILE A 3 -14.61 -7.99 -17.83
CA ILE A 3 -13.80 -6.90 -18.37
C ILE A 3 -14.36 -5.60 -17.80
N LEU A 4 -13.48 -4.77 -17.25
CA LEU A 4 -13.79 -3.52 -16.59
C LEU A 4 -13.21 -2.35 -17.39
N THR A 5 -13.95 -1.25 -17.42
CA THR A 5 -13.43 0.05 -17.83
C THR A 5 -12.52 0.64 -16.74
N GLU A 6 -11.73 1.67 -17.07
CA GLU A 6 -10.94 2.43 -16.09
C GLU A 6 -11.77 2.89 -14.88
N GLN A 7 -13.02 3.30 -15.11
CA GLN A 7 -13.92 3.79 -14.06
C GLN A 7 -14.35 2.65 -13.14
N GLU A 8 -14.67 1.49 -13.70
CA GLU A 8 -15.07 0.30 -12.94
C GLU A 8 -13.87 -0.29 -12.19
N ALA A 9 -12.69 -0.34 -12.81
CA ALA A 9 -11.45 -0.72 -12.15
C ALA A 9 -11.12 0.22 -10.98
N THR A 10 -11.27 1.53 -11.15
CA THR A 10 -11.10 2.50 -10.05
C THR A 10 -12.08 2.23 -8.90
N SER A 11 -13.34 1.97 -9.23
CA SER A 11 -14.39 1.68 -8.24
C SER A 11 -14.12 0.36 -7.50
N LEU A 12 -13.63 -0.66 -8.21
CA LEU A 12 -13.22 -1.93 -7.63
C LEU A 12 -12.03 -1.73 -6.68
N MET A 13 -10.99 -1.00 -7.08
CA MET A 13 -9.85 -0.68 -6.23
C MET A 13 -10.27 0.05 -4.94
N HIS A 14 -11.24 0.97 -5.03
CA HIS A 14 -11.81 1.63 -3.85
C HIS A 14 -12.52 0.66 -2.92
N SER A 15 -13.30 -0.29 -3.48
CA SER A 15 -13.96 -1.33 -2.68
C SER A 15 -12.97 -2.25 -1.95
N CYS A 16 -11.75 -2.40 -2.50
CA CYS A 16 -10.66 -3.12 -1.87
C CYS A 16 -9.81 -2.26 -0.91
N GLY A 17 -10.20 -1.00 -0.67
CA GLY A 17 -9.55 -0.10 0.29
C GLY A 17 -8.42 0.77 -0.28
N ILE A 18 -8.12 0.68 -1.57
CA ILE A 18 -7.13 1.56 -2.22
C ILE A 18 -7.81 2.88 -2.60
N LYS A 19 -7.31 3.99 -2.08
CA LYS A 19 -7.72 5.34 -2.52
C LYS A 19 -6.86 5.78 -3.69
N CYS A 20 -7.39 5.70 -4.91
CA CYS A 20 -6.74 6.17 -6.13
C CYS A 20 -7.68 7.03 -6.98
N SER A 21 -7.15 7.93 -7.81
CA SER A 21 -7.97 8.63 -8.80
C SER A 21 -7.98 7.85 -10.11
N LYS A 22 -8.95 8.14 -10.98
CA LYS A 22 -9.02 7.53 -12.31
C LYS A 22 -7.77 7.83 -13.13
N GLU A 23 -7.24 9.05 -13.01
CA GLU A 23 -6.00 9.47 -13.69
C GLU A 23 -4.82 8.61 -13.25
N LYS A 24 -4.76 8.24 -11.98
CA LYS A 24 -3.72 7.34 -11.46
C LYS A 24 -3.87 5.92 -12.01
N VAL A 25 -5.09 5.41 -12.09
CA VAL A 25 -5.36 4.11 -12.74
C VAL A 25 -4.96 4.14 -14.21
N ARG A 26 -5.26 5.24 -14.91
CA ARG A 26 -4.85 5.43 -16.30
C ARG A 26 -3.34 5.48 -16.46
N GLN A 27 -2.66 6.19 -15.56
CA GLN A 27 -1.20 6.23 -15.53
C GLN A 27 -0.60 4.83 -15.35
N TRP A 28 -1.13 4.02 -14.41
CA TRP A 28 -0.69 2.64 -14.23
C TRP A 28 -0.89 1.77 -15.47
N LEU A 29 -1.94 2.02 -16.24
CA LEU A 29 -2.20 1.33 -17.52
C LEU A 29 -1.25 1.80 -18.63
N ASP A 30 -1.00 3.11 -18.72
CA ASP A 30 -0.04 3.70 -19.68
C ASP A 30 1.40 3.22 -19.40
N GLU A 31 1.78 3.09 -18.13
CA GLU A 31 3.10 2.62 -17.69
C GLU A 31 3.23 1.08 -17.73
N GLY A 32 2.13 0.36 -17.97
CA GLY A 32 2.10 -1.10 -18.01
C GLY A 32 2.23 -1.79 -16.64
N ILE A 33 2.11 -1.03 -15.54
CA ILE A 33 2.11 -1.55 -14.17
C ILE A 33 0.83 -2.32 -13.91
N LEU A 34 -0.31 -1.76 -14.34
CA LEU A 34 -1.59 -2.47 -14.40
C LEU A 34 -1.76 -3.03 -15.81
N LYS A 35 -2.02 -4.35 -15.92
CA LYS A 35 -2.28 -4.97 -17.21
C LYS A 35 -3.63 -4.55 -17.76
N GLY A 36 -3.66 -4.05 -18.97
CA GLY A 36 -4.88 -3.74 -19.69
C GLY A 36 -4.63 -3.55 -21.18
N SER A 37 -5.71 -3.43 -21.93
CA SER A 37 -5.69 -3.20 -23.38
C SER A 37 -6.31 -1.85 -23.70
N LYS A 38 -5.67 -1.10 -24.60
CA LYS A 38 -6.18 0.18 -25.12
C LYS A 38 -6.86 -0.05 -26.45
N GLU A 39 -8.10 0.40 -26.59
CA GLU A 39 -8.76 0.46 -27.89
C GLU A 39 -8.27 1.65 -28.72
N ALA A 40 -8.54 1.62 -30.03
CA ALA A 40 -8.24 2.73 -30.95
C ALA A 40 -8.95 4.04 -30.56
N THR A 41 -10.06 3.95 -29.82
CA THR A 41 -10.80 5.08 -29.24
C THR A 41 -10.07 5.74 -28.07
N GLY A 42 -8.99 5.13 -27.56
CA GLY A 42 -8.20 5.60 -26.42
C GLY A 42 -8.75 5.18 -25.05
N GLN A 43 -9.78 4.34 -25.02
CA GLN A 43 -10.36 3.78 -23.80
C GLN A 43 -9.61 2.52 -23.37
N TYR A 44 -9.28 2.41 -22.07
CA TYR A 44 -8.69 1.19 -21.51
C TYR A 44 -9.74 0.21 -20.99
N PHE A 45 -9.41 -1.07 -21.17
CA PHE A 45 -10.13 -2.22 -20.64
C PHE A 45 -9.17 -3.10 -19.84
N VAL A 46 -9.62 -3.56 -18.69
CA VAL A 46 -8.82 -4.27 -17.69
C VAL A 46 -9.59 -5.52 -17.27
N GLY A 47 -8.93 -6.66 -17.19
CA GLY A 47 -9.52 -7.85 -16.58
C GLY A 47 -9.71 -7.66 -15.08
N GLU A 48 -10.83 -8.10 -14.53
CA GLU A 48 -11.04 -8.08 -13.07
C GLU A 48 -9.92 -8.82 -12.32
N ASP A 49 -9.48 -9.98 -12.82
CA ASP A 49 -8.36 -10.74 -12.27
C ASP A 49 -7.04 -9.94 -12.32
N ASP A 50 -6.82 -9.13 -13.35
CA ASP A 50 -5.64 -8.27 -13.47
C ASP A 50 -5.65 -7.15 -12.42
N VAL A 51 -6.83 -6.62 -12.09
CA VAL A 51 -6.99 -5.66 -10.98
C VAL A 51 -6.62 -6.32 -9.66
N TYR A 52 -7.13 -7.53 -9.38
CA TYR A 52 -6.79 -8.24 -8.13
C TYR A 52 -5.31 -8.59 -8.04
N ASN A 53 -4.71 -9.09 -9.12
CA ASN A 53 -3.27 -9.36 -9.17
C ASN A 53 -2.43 -8.10 -8.94
N PHE A 54 -2.84 -6.97 -9.54
CA PHE A 54 -2.21 -5.69 -9.30
C PHE A 54 -2.35 -5.27 -7.83
N LEU A 55 -3.54 -5.40 -7.23
CA LEU A 55 -3.77 -5.05 -5.83
C LEU A 55 -2.94 -5.88 -4.86
N GLU A 56 -2.77 -7.17 -5.14
CA GLU A 56 -1.91 -8.06 -4.37
C GLU A 56 -0.45 -7.62 -4.45
N TYR A 57 0.05 -7.32 -5.65
CA TYR A 57 1.41 -6.80 -5.83
C TYR A 57 1.61 -5.43 -5.14
N TYR A 58 0.69 -4.50 -5.39
CA TYR A 58 0.72 -3.13 -4.89
C TYR A 58 0.70 -3.06 -3.36
N ARG A 59 0.01 -4.01 -2.70
CA ARG A 59 -0.04 -4.08 -1.22
C ARG A 59 1.35 -4.19 -0.59
N TRP A 60 2.27 -4.89 -1.25
CA TRP A 60 3.58 -5.20 -0.68
C TRP A 60 4.68 -4.24 -1.14
N GLU A 61 4.37 -3.31 -2.05
CA GLU A 61 5.32 -2.31 -2.54
C GLU A 61 5.90 -1.48 -1.38
N GLY A 62 7.22 -1.33 -1.35
CA GLY A 62 7.94 -0.61 -0.29
C GLY A 62 8.09 -1.38 1.03
N THR A 63 7.46 -2.55 1.18
CA THR A 63 7.59 -3.38 2.38
C THR A 63 8.76 -4.35 2.27
N ALA A 64 9.10 -5.03 3.36
CA ALA A 64 10.03 -6.15 3.32
C ALA A 64 9.51 -7.39 2.56
N PHE A 65 8.25 -7.37 2.11
CA PHE A 65 7.62 -8.46 1.37
C PHE A 65 7.37 -8.12 -0.10
N GLU A 66 7.95 -7.01 -0.58
CA GLU A 66 7.85 -6.61 -1.97
C GLU A 66 8.33 -7.72 -2.90
N LYS A 67 7.53 -8.06 -3.90
CA LYS A 67 7.84 -9.15 -4.82
C LYS A 67 9.02 -8.75 -5.71
N GLY A 68 10.06 -9.59 -5.74
CA GLY A 68 11.23 -9.41 -6.59
C GLY A 68 12.48 -8.90 -5.87
N ILE A 69 12.38 -8.56 -4.58
CA ILE A 69 13.56 -8.25 -3.76
C ILE A 69 14.25 -9.54 -3.31
N ASN A 70 15.55 -9.46 -3.07
CA ASN A 70 16.33 -10.59 -2.54
C ASN A 70 16.29 -10.63 -1.00
N GLU A 71 16.71 -11.75 -0.41
CA GLU A 71 16.70 -11.96 1.05
C GLU A 71 17.50 -10.89 1.82
N LYS A 72 18.61 -10.41 1.24
CA LYS A 72 19.42 -9.36 1.88
C LYS A 72 18.64 -8.06 1.97
N GLU A 73 18.00 -7.64 0.88
CA GLU A 73 17.18 -6.43 0.85
C GLU A 73 15.96 -6.55 1.76
N GLN A 74 15.33 -7.73 1.81
CA GLN A 74 14.26 -8.03 2.76
C GLN A 74 14.73 -7.85 4.22
N ILE A 75 15.89 -8.41 4.59
CA ILE A 75 16.47 -8.27 5.93
C ILE A 75 16.76 -6.79 6.24
N GLU A 76 17.35 -6.04 5.31
CA GLU A 76 17.64 -4.62 5.49
C GLU A 76 16.37 -3.81 5.76
N ARG A 77 15.28 -4.06 5.01
CA ARG A 77 13.98 -3.41 5.21
C ARG A 77 13.38 -3.76 6.58
N LEU A 78 13.40 -5.04 6.98
CA LEU A 78 12.92 -5.47 8.31
C LEU A 78 13.72 -4.83 9.45
N LEU A 79 15.04 -4.75 9.32
CA LEU A 79 15.89 -4.12 10.34
C LEU A 79 15.57 -2.64 10.48
N LYS A 80 15.36 -1.93 9.37
CA LYS A 80 14.96 -0.53 9.38
C LYS A 80 13.61 -0.33 10.08
N GLU A 81 12.59 -1.11 9.69
CA GLU A 81 11.26 -1.06 10.31
C GLU A 81 11.33 -1.36 11.82
N ASN A 82 12.15 -2.33 12.24
CA ASN A 82 12.33 -2.65 13.65
C ASN A 82 12.94 -1.49 14.46
N ILE A 83 13.88 -0.75 13.87
CA ILE A 83 14.50 0.43 14.50
C ILE A 83 13.47 1.56 14.65
N GLU A 84 12.69 1.83 13.60
CA GLU A 84 11.64 2.85 13.62
C GLU A 84 10.57 2.54 14.67
N LEU A 85 10.09 1.29 14.73
CA LEU A 85 9.11 0.85 15.73
C LEU A 85 9.65 0.97 17.17
N LYS A 86 10.93 0.66 17.40
CA LYS A 86 11.56 0.83 18.72
C LYS A 86 11.64 2.30 19.13
N ASP A 87 11.92 3.20 18.20
CA ASP A 87 11.92 4.64 18.47
C ASP A 87 10.51 5.16 18.80
N GLU A 88 9.50 4.72 18.06
CA GLU A 88 8.09 5.04 18.36
C GLU A 88 7.65 4.53 19.72
N LEU A 89 7.96 3.28 20.08
CA LEU A 89 7.71 2.75 21.42
C LEU A 89 8.40 3.59 22.50
N GLY A 90 9.64 4.02 22.25
CA GLY A 90 10.36 4.91 23.17
C GLY A 90 9.71 6.28 23.33
N LYS A 91 9.11 6.85 22.27
CA LYS A 91 8.34 8.10 22.34
C LYS A 91 7.04 7.91 23.11
N LEU A 92 6.27 6.87 22.79
CA LEU A 92 5.00 6.57 23.46
C LEU A 92 5.19 6.28 24.95
N ASN A 93 6.21 5.52 25.33
CA ASN A 93 6.50 5.26 26.74
C ASN A 93 6.84 6.54 27.52
N ARG A 94 7.54 7.50 26.88
CA ARG A 94 7.80 8.81 27.48
C ARG A 94 6.52 9.63 27.64
N GLU A 95 5.67 9.63 26.62
CA GLU A 95 4.38 10.32 26.67
C GLU A 95 3.46 9.75 27.77
N ILE A 96 3.39 8.42 27.90
CA ILE A 96 2.66 7.75 28.98
C ILE A 96 3.19 8.22 30.34
N TYR A 97 4.51 8.17 30.55
CA TYR A 97 5.12 8.59 31.81
C TYR A 97 4.80 10.06 32.15
N GLU A 98 4.86 10.96 31.17
CA GLU A 98 4.51 12.37 31.36
C GLU A 98 3.04 12.56 31.74
N LEU A 99 2.14 11.82 31.09
CA LEU A 99 0.71 11.84 31.40
C LEU A 99 0.40 11.28 32.79
N GLU A 100 1.02 10.16 33.18
CA GLU A 100 0.92 9.58 34.52
C GLU A 100 1.37 10.57 35.60
N CYS A 101 2.52 11.22 35.39
CA CYS A 101 3.04 12.28 36.25
C CYS A 101 2.05 13.45 36.39
N ARG A 102 1.46 13.90 35.26
CA ARG A 102 0.46 15.00 35.25
C ARG A 102 -0.82 14.62 35.99
N LEU A 103 -1.24 13.37 35.89
CA LEU A 103 -2.44 12.87 36.55
C LEU A 103 -2.20 12.54 38.04
N ARG A 104 -0.96 12.68 38.55
CA ARG A 104 -0.53 12.21 39.88
C ARG A 104 -0.87 10.73 40.11
N ILE A 105 -1.02 9.98 39.03
CA ILE A 105 -1.08 8.52 39.08
C ILE A 105 0.39 8.13 39.17
N ASN A 106 0.93 8.13 40.39
CA ASN A 106 2.29 7.67 40.60
C ASN A 106 2.28 6.15 40.46
N PRO A 107 3.04 5.52 39.55
CA PRO A 107 3.19 4.07 39.52
C PRO A 107 4.13 3.54 40.62
N PHE A 108 4.54 4.40 41.57
CA PHE A 108 5.37 4.09 42.72
C PHE A 108 4.83 4.73 44.00
#